data_AF-A0A075ANE8-F1
#
_entry.id   AF-A0A075ANE8-F1
#
_cell.length_a   1.000
_cell.length_b   1.000
_cell.length_c   1.000
_cell.angle_alpha   90.00
_cell.angle_beta   90.00
_cell.angle_gamma   90.00
#
_symmetry.space_group_name_H-M   'P 1'
#
loop_
_entity.id
_entity.type
_entity.pdbx_description
1 polymer ?
#
loop_
_entity_poly.entity_id
_entity_poly.type
_entity_poly.pdbx_seq_one_letter_code
_entity_poly.pdbx_strand_id
1 'polypeptide(L)'
;MPDGQLCSKNILSKFLYIGGSAWRSSMKNKVLLGFAESVLSFDEERDIFASRIGGKPIWLFKGKKPEIKCKNCRGNMFLLLECYAPVNSDRFLYIFGCNQKRCSALGGFRVFRVSVEKAQVAELEKKIEKIDWFQEFETPQEIDVDALLSETKDVCGKLKDEEKDSNNDELKDKLCDELND
;
A
#
# COMPACT_ATOMS: atom_id res chain seq x y z
N MET A 1 14.62 -51.95 -4.32
CA MET A 1 13.38 -51.86 -3.52
C MET A 1 13.70 -52.33 -2.12
N PRO A 2 13.41 -51.50 -1.10
CA PRO A 2 12.63 -52.00 0.02
C PRO A 2 11.47 -51.04 0.39
N ASP A 3 10.30 -51.64 0.50
CA ASP A 3 9.24 -51.53 1.50
C ASP A 3 9.08 -50.21 2.28
N GLY A 4 7.89 -49.64 2.10
CA GLY A 4 7.44 -48.46 2.82
C GLY A 4 7.01 -48.74 4.26
N GLN A 5 7.15 -47.71 5.08
CA GLN A 5 6.30 -47.50 6.23
C GLN A 5 6.04 -46.00 6.39
N LEU A 6 4.78 -45.62 6.13
CA LEU A 6 4.21 -44.32 6.43
C LEU A 6 4.34 -44.06 7.94
N CYS A 7 5.19 -43.10 8.32
CA CYS A 7 5.16 -42.53 9.66
C CYS A 7 4.46 -41.17 9.58
N SER A 8 3.26 -41.13 10.17
CA SER A 8 2.35 -40.01 10.26
C SER A 8 3.07 -38.72 10.67
N LYS A 9 3.01 -37.71 9.80
CA LYS A 9 3.38 -36.34 10.12
C LYS A 9 2.41 -35.80 11.17
N ASN A 10 2.78 -35.89 12.44
CA ASN A 10 2.24 -35.01 13.47
C ASN A 10 2.83 -33.62 13.24
N ILE A 11 2.25 -32.87 12.31
CA ILE A 11 2.39 -31.42 12.26
C ILE A 11 1.60 -30.94 13.46
N LEU A 12 2.32 -30.77 14.57
CA LEU A 12 1.82 -30.03 15.72
C LEU A 12 1.53 -28.62 15.21
N SER A 13 0.24 -28.35 15.02
CA SER A 13 -0.31 -27.02 14.91
C SER A 13 0.06 -26.25 16.18
N LYS A 14 1.20 -25.55 16.11
CA LYS A 14 1.48 -24.44 17.02
C LYS A 14 0.53 -23.31 16.62
N PHE A 15 -0.69 -23.40 17.12
CA PHE A 15 -1.51 -22.22 17.39
C PHE A 15 -0.70 -21.36 18.36
N LEU A 16 -0.03 -20.33 17.83
CA LEU A 16 0.65 -19.33 18.63
C LEU A 16 -0.41 -18.36 19.14
N TYR A 17 -1.11 -18.79 20.18
CA TYR A 17 -1.90 -17.91 21.02
C TYR A 17 -0.93 -16.98 21.75
N ILE A 18 -1.09 -15.66 21.61
CA ILE A 18 -0.37 -14.68 22.44
C ILE A 18 -1.01 -14.68 23.83
N GLY A 19 -0.83 -15.78 24.56
CA GLY A 19 -1.24 -15.97 25.95
C GLY A 19 -0.07 -15.68 26.88
N GLY A 20 -0.23 -14.70 27.77
CA GLY A 20 0.82 -14.28 28.68
C GLY A 20 1.16 -15.32 29.74
N SER A 21 2.46 -15.50 29.97
CA SER A 21 3.01 -15.80 31.30
C SER A 21 4.50 -15.43 31.37
N ALA A 22 4.79 -14.51 32.30
CA ALA A 22 6.10 -14.30 32.94
C ALA A 22 7.31 -13.97 32.06
N TRP A 23 7.42 -12.71 31.60
CA TRP A 23 8.71 -12.11 31.26
C TRP A 23 8.94 -10.84 32.08
N ARG A 24 9.19 -11.01 33.38
CA ARG A 24 9.71 -9.94 34.24
C ARG A 24 11.23 -9.95 34.12
N SER A 25 11.74 -9.40 33.01
CA SER A 25 13.18 -9.26 32.78
C SER A 25 13.50 -7.83 32.37
N SER A 26 14.13 -7.12 33.31
CA SER A 26 14.57 -5.74 33.24
C SER A 26 15.39 -5.47 31.98
N MET A 27 14.76 -4.87 30.97
CA MET A 27 15.49 -4.04 30.01
C MET A 27 14.78 -2.70 29.90
N LYS A 28 15.56 -1.64 30.10
CA LYS A 28 15.17 -0.27 29.80
C LYS A 28 15.13 -0.19 28.26
N ASN A 29 13.93 -0.35 27.69
CA ASN A 29 13.56 -0.29 26.27
C ASN A 29 14.00 -1.46 25.37
N LYS A 30 13.49 -2.68 25.63
CA LYS A 30 13.34 -3.69 24.55
C LYS A 30 12.25 -3.21 23.59
N VAL A 31 12.63 -2.71 22.41
CA VAL A 31 11.67 -2.50 21.33
C VAL A 31 11.44 -3.85 20.66
N LEU A 32 10.21 -4.34 20.73
CA LEU A 32 9.78 -5.51 19.97
C LEU A 32 9.38 -5.05 18.57
N LEU A 33 10.04 -5.59 17.56
CA LEU A 33 9.69 -5.39 16.16
C LEU A 33 8.88 -6.60 15.69
N GLY A 34 7.75 -6.34 15.04
CA GLY A 34 7.00 -7.34 14.28
C GLY A 34 7.44 -7.34 12.83
N PHE A 35 7.24 -8.46 12.14
CA PHE A 35 7.37 -8.56 10.69
C PHE A 35 5.98 -8.48 10.06
N ALA A 36 5.89 -7.93 8.85
CA ALA A 36 4.68 -8.05 8.05
C ALA A 36 4.46 -9.52 7.70
N GLU A 37 3.23 -9.99 7.88
CA GLU A 37 2.80 -11.29 7.42
C GLU A 37 2.51 -11.26 5.90
N SER A 38 2.18 -12.41 5.33
CA SER A 38 1.69 -12.51 3.95
C SER A 38 0.41 -11.70 3.74
N VAL A 39 0.01 -11.57 2.48
CA VAL A 39 -1.28 -10.95 2.10
C VAL A 39 -2.40 -11.61 2.88
N LEU A 40 -3.27 -10.79 3.48
CA LEU A 40 -4.43 -11.25 4.23
C LEU A 40 -5.37 -12.02 3.29
N SER A 41 -5.97 -13.09 3.79
CA SER A 41 -7.09 -13.75 3.11
C SER A 41 -8.33 -12.85 3.11
N PHE A 42 -9.30 -13.16 2.24
CA PHE A 42 -10.57 -12.40 2.18
C PHE A 42 -11.31 -12.33 3.52
N ASP A 43 -11.22 -13.37 4.33
CA ASP A 43 -11.86 -13.39 5.66
C ASP A 43 -11.10 -12.50 6.65
N GLU A 44 -9.77 -12.48 6.60
CA GLU A 44 -8.93 -11.62 7.44
C GLU A 44 -9.00 -10.14 7.02
N GLU A 45 -9.22 -9.85 5.74
CA GLU A 45 -9.48 -8.49 5.28
C GLU A 45 -10.75 -7.90 5.91
N ARG A 46 -11.72 -8.75 6.26
CA ARG A 46 -12.97 -8.35 6.91
C ARG A 46 -12.85 -8.25 8.44
N ASP A 47 -11.81 -8.83 9.03
CA ASP A 47 -11.61 -8.79 10.47
C ASP A 47 -11.19 -7.39 10.92
N ILE A 48 -12.03 -6.71 11.70
CA ILE A 48 -11.73 -5.38 12.23
C ILE A 48 -10.48 -5.35 13.11
N PHE A 49 -10.11 -6.45 13.73
CA PHE A 49 -8.95 -6.55 14.61
C PHE A 49 -7.66 -6.86 13.87
N ALA A 50 -7.75 -7.20 12.58
CA ALA A 50 -6.57 -7.41 11.75
C ALA A 50 -5.78 -6.10 11.64
N SER A 51 -4.46 -6.20 11.85
CA SER A 51 -3.56 -5.07 11.59
C SER A 51 -3.17 -5.07 10.11
N ARG A 52 -3.27 -3.92 9.45
CA ARG A 52 -3.07 -3.75 8.00
C ARG A 52 -1.97 -2.74 7.70
N ILE A 53 -1.20 -3.00 6.65
CA ILE A 53 -0.22 -2.06 6.10
C ILE A 53 -0.81 -1.44 4.84
N GLY A 54 -0.91 -0.12 4.80
CA GLY A 54 -1.49 0.58 3.65
C GLY A 54 -3.01 0.42 3.51
N GLY A 55 -3.52 0.74 2.31
CA GLY A 55 -4.94 0.58 1.96
C GLY A 55 -5.86 1.73 2.41
N LYS A 56 -7.17 1.46 2.37
CA LYS A 56 -8.19 2.35 2.91
C LYS A 56 -8.43 2.00 4.39
N PRO A 57 -8.38 2.97 5.32
CA PRO A 57 -8.59 2.71 6.74
C PRO A 57 -10.05 2.31 7.03
N ILE A 58 -10.23 1.36 7.93
CA ILE A 58 -11.53 1.06 8.54
C ILE A 58 -11.72 2.01 9.73
N TRP A 59 -12.52 3.05 9.58
CA TRP A 59 -12.69 4.07 10.62
C TRP A 59 -13.64 3.62 11.73
N LEU A 60 -13.11 3.49 12.95
CA LEU A 60 -13.88 3.14 14.15
C LEU A 60 -14.37 4.37 14.96
N PHE A 61 -14.49 5.53 14.32
CA PHE A 61 -14.90 6.77 14.99
C PHE A 61 -16.42 6.95 15.03
N LYS A 62 -16.95 7.35 16.19
CA LYS A 62 -18.28 7.95 16.31
C LYS A 62 -18.17 9.47 16.07
N GLY A 63 -18.21 9.91 14.81
CA GLY A 63 -18.23 11.34 14.49
C GLY A 63 -17.60 11.71 13.15
N LYS A 64 -17.23 12.99 13.02
CA LYS A 64 -16.59 13.52 11.80
C LYS A 64 -15.19 12.91 11.66
N LYS A 65 -14.92 12.33 10.48
CA LYS A 65 -13.59 11.80 10.13
C LYS A 65 -12.53 12.91 10.24
N PRO A 66 -11.35 12.61 10.79
CA PRO A 66 -10.29 13.60 10.91
C PRO A 66 -9.78 14.04 9.54
N GLU A 67 -9.29 15.27 9.45
CA GLU A 67 -8.65 15.76 8.22
C GLU A 67 -7.25 15.14 8.07
N ILE A 68 -7.07 14.40 6.96
CA ILE A 68 -5.86 13.65 6.66
C ILE A 68 -4.97 14.44 5.68
N LYS A 69 -4.43 15.55 6.17
CA LYS A 69 -3.53 16.42 5.38
C LYS A 69 -2.19 16.59 6.08
N CYS A 70 -1.10 16.69 5.32
CA CYS A 70 0.22 16.96 5.90
C CYS A 70 0.25 18.35 6.56
N LYS A 71 0.89 18.47 7.74
CA LYS A 71 1.03 19.77 8.43
C LYS A 71 1.98 20.71 7.67
N ASN A 72 2.94 20.14 6.95
CA ASN A 72 4.03 20.88 6.32
C ASN A 72 3.65 21.36 4.92
N CYS A 73 3.08 20.48 4.09
CA CYS A 73 2.73 20.80 2.71
C CYS A 73 1.23 20.90 2.42
N ARG A 74 0.36 20.57 3.39
CA ARG A 74 -1.10 20.44 3.22
C ARG A 74 -1.54 19.44 2.15
N GLY A 75 -0.62 18.65 1.61
CA GLY A 75 -0.91 17.58 0.65
C GLY A 75 -1.62 16.39 1.30
N ASN A 76 -2.16 15.52 0.45
CA ASN A 76 -2.75 14.24 0.86
C ASN A 76 -1.70 13.37 1.54
N MET A 77 -2.16 12.55 2.49
CA MET A 77 -1.33 11.55 3.16
C MET A 77 -1.90 10.17 2.90
N PHE A 78 -1.03 9.17 2.95
CA PHE A 78 -1.36 7.78 2.73
C PHE A 78 -1.40 7.05 4.06
N LEU A 79 -2.35 6.15 4.24
CA LEU A 79 -2.32 5.23 5.36
C LEU A 79 -1.06 4.37 5.21
N LEU A 80 -0.27 4.26 6.27
CA LEU A 80 0.90 3.40 6.32
C LEU A 80 0.62 2.17 7.17
N LEU A 81 -0.05 2.36 8.31
CA LEU A 81 -0.35 1.28 9.24
C LEU A 81 -1.68 1.54 9.94
N GLU A 82 -2.53 0.53 9.94
CA GLU A 82 -3.65 0.36 10.84
C GLU A 82 -3.31 -0.79 11.80
N CYS A 83 -3.21 -0.51 13.10
CA CYS A 83 -2.75 -1.49 14.08
C CYS A 83 -3.71 -1.58 15.26
N TYR A 84 -4.18 -2.80 15.51
CA TYR A 84 -4.87 -3.15 16.75
C TYR A 84 -3.84 -3.46 17.84
N ALA A 85 -3.93 -2.77 18.98
CA ALA A 85 -2.91 -2.84 20.02
C ALA A 85 -3.53 -3.02 21.43
N PRO A 86 -4.04 -4.21 21.79
CA PRO A 86 -4.71 -4.45 23.07
C PRO A 86 -3.71 -4.66 24.22
N VAL A 87 -3.09 -3.58 24.72
CA VAL A 87 -2.18 -3.70 25.90
C VAL A 87 -2.95 -3.60 27.23
N ASN A 88 -3.79 -2.58 27.39
CA ASN A 88 -4.62 -2.38 28.58
C ASN A 88 -6.10 -2.11 28.23
N SER A 89 -6.35 -1.71 26.99
CA SER A 89 -7.66 -1.39 26.44
C SER A 89 -7.60 -1.65 24.94
N ASP A 90 -8.73 -2.03 24.36
CA ASP A 90 -8.86 -2.18 22.91
C ASP A 90 -8.64 -0.81 22.26
N ARG A 91 -7.58 -0.71 21.47
CA ARG A 91 -7.21 0.52 20.78
C ARG A 91 -6.68 0.24 19.40
N PHE A 92 -6.96 1.18 18.52
CA PHE A 92 -6.52 1.18 17.14
C PHE A 92 -5.63 2.40 16.90
N LEU A 93 -4.53 2.17 16.20
CA LEU A 93 -3.59 3.19 15.77
C LEU A 93 -3.64 3.29 14.25
N TYR A 94 -3.94 4.49 13.75
CA TYR A 94 -3.86 4.79 12.32
C TYR A 94 -2.70 5.74 12.08
N ILE A 95 -1.71 5.29 11.33
CA ILE A 95 -0.51 6.06 11.00
C ILE A 95 -0.59 6.46 9.55
N PHE A 96 -0.54 7.76 9.28
CA PHE A 96 -0.49 8.32 7.94
C PHE A 96 0.84 8.99 7.69
N GLY A 97 1.34 8.91 6.45
CA GLY A 97 2.58 9.54 6.01
C GLY A 97 2.40 10.39 4.76
N CYS A 98 3.16 11.47 4.68
CA CYS A 98 3.27 12.29 3.47
C CYS A 98 4.40 11.75 2.58
N ASN A 99 4.12 11.58 1.28
CA ASN A 99 5.10 11.07 0.31
C ASN A 99 6.08 12.14 -0.22
N GLN A 100 6.00 13.39 0.25
CA GLN A 100 6.93 14.43 -0.20
C GLN A 100 8.26 14.33 0.53
N LYS A 101 9.38 14.26 -0.20
CA LYS A 101 10.75 14.17 0.34
C LYS A 101 11.02 15.23 1.41
N ARG A 102 10.61 16.48 1.16
CA ARG A 102 10.77 17.60 2.11
C ARG A 102 10.03 17.38 3.43
N CYS A 103 8.95 16.60 3.44
CA CYS A 103 8.13 16.37 4.63
C CYS A 103 8.65 15.20 5.48
N SER A 104 9.35 14.23 4.89
CA SER A 104 9.83 13.05 5.61
C SER A 104 10.78 13.41 6.75
N ALA A 105 11.74 14.30 6.51
CA ALA A 105 12.68 14.78 7.52
C ALA A 105 12.05 15.71 8.59
N LEU A 106 10.86 16.26 8.31
CA LEU A 106 10.18 17.25 9.16
C LEU A 106 8.99 16.66 9.91
N GLY A 107 8.98 15.33 10.13
CA GLY A 107 7.88 14.66 10.82
C GLY A 107 6.57 14.69 10.04
N GLY A 108 6.62 14.36 8.75
CA GLY A 108 5.48 14.29 7.83
C GLY A 108 4.49 13.15 8.12
N PHE A 109 4.24 12.85 9.40
CA PHE A 109 3.38 11.78 9.88
C PHE A 109 2.21 12.34 10.69
N ARG A 110 1.11 11.59 10.70
CA ARG A 110 -0.08 11.82 11.53
C ARG A 110 -0.44 10.50 12.18
N VAL A 111 -0.64 10.50 13.49
CA VAL A 111 -1.06 9.31 14.23
C VAL A 111 -2.39 9.61 14.91
N PHE A 112 -3.38 8.79 14.63
CA PHE A 112 -4.67 8.82 15.30
C PHE A 112 -4.79 7.59 16.19
N ARG A 113 -5.18 7.82 17.45
CA ARG A 113 -5.47 6.77 18.41
C ARG A 113 -6.96 6.74 18.66
N VAL A 114 -7.56 5.57 18.50
CA VAL A 114 -8.96 5.32 18.83
C VAL A 114 -9.00 4.30 19.94
N SER A 115 -9.64 4.65 21.05
CA SER A 115 -9.99 3.69 22.09
C SER A 115 -11.45 3.33 21.89
N VAL A 116 -11.73 2.04 21.78
CA VAL A 116 -13.06 1.54 21.44
C VAL A 116 -13.57 0.71 22.61
N GLU A 117 -14.84 0.91 22.98
CA GLU A 117 -15.51 0.04 23.94
C GLU A 117 -16.04 -1.21 23.24
N LYS A 118 -16.05 -2.35 23.91
CA LYS A 118 -16.49 -3.65 23.35
C LYS A 118 -17.86 -3.60 22.65
N ALA A 119 -18.80 -2.81 23.17
CA ALA A 119 -20.11 -2.66 22.56
C ALA A 119 -20.07 -2.02 21.16
N GLN A 120 -19.11 -1.13 20.91
CA GLN A 120 -18.97 -0.42 19.63
C GLN A 120 -18.32 -1.31 18.58
N VAL A 121 -17.36 -2.12 19.00
CA VAL A 121 -16.69 -3.16 18.20
C VAL A 121 -17.72 -4.13 17.62
N ALA A 122 -18.59 -4.70 18.46
CA ALA A 122 -19.63 -5.64 18.03
C ALA A 122 -20.66 -5.03 17.05
N GLU A 123 -20.91 -3.72 17.13
CA GLU A 123 -21.76 -3.03 16.16
C GLU A 123 -21.06 -2.89 14.80
N LEU A 124 -19.73 -2.68 14.80
CA LEU A 124 -18.93 -2.49 13.60
C LEU A 124 -18.70 -3.80 12.84
N GLU A 125 -18.49 -4.92 13.53
CA GLU A 125 -18.44 -6.26 12.92
C GLU A 125 -19.71 -6.54 12.11
N LYS A 126 -20.88 -6.29 12.71
CA LYS A 126 -22.19 -6.45 12.02
C LYS A 126 -22.37 -5.53 10.81
N LYS A 127 -21.71 -4.38 10.80
CA LYS A 127 -21.74 -3.47 9.65
C LYS A 127 -20.81 -3.95 8.55
N ILE A 128 -19.62 -4.42 8.90
CA ILE A 128 -18.62 -4.89 7.94
C ILE A 128 -19.02 -6.22 7.29
N GLU A 129 -19.67 -7.10 8.03
CA GLU A 129 -20.29 -8.31 7.48
C GLU A 129 -21.32 -7.99 6.38
N LYS A 130 -22.00 -6.85 6.49
CA LYS A 130 -22.98 -6.38 5.50
C LYS A 130 -22.37 -5.61 4.33
N ILE A 131 -21.10 -5.20 4.42
CA ILE A 131 -20.44 -4.51 3.32
C ILE A 131 -20.07 -5.57 2.28
N ASP A 132 -20.67 -5.47 1.09
CA ASP A 132 -20.22 -6.21 -0.08
C ASP A 132 -18.98 -5.50 -0.66
N TRP A 133 -17.81 -5.98 -0.26
CA TRP A 133 -16.50 -5.41 -0.63
C TRP A 133 -16.21 -5.45 -2.13
N PHE A 134 -17.05 -6.09 -2.96
CA PHE A 134 -16.87 -6.19 -4.40
C PHE A 134 -17.54 -5.08 -5.23
N GLN A 135 -18.45 -4.28 -4.65
CA GLN A 135 -19.23 -3.32 -5.43
C GLN A 135 -18.58 -1.94 -5.64
N GLU A 136 -17.38 -1.69 -5.10
CA GLU A 136 -16.68 -0.40 -5.25
C GLU A 136 -15.51 -0.44 -6.26
N PHE A 137 -15.36 -1.54 -7.00
CA PHE A 137 -14.73 -1.45 -8.32
C PHE A 137 -15.78 -0.86 -9.25
N GLU A 138 -15.74 0.47 -9.43
CA GLU A 138 -16.35 1.09 -10.60
C GLU A 138 -15.98 0.22 -11.79
N THR A 139 -17.01 -0.29 -12.49
CA THR A 139 -16.87 -0.88 -13.81
C THR A 139 -15.83 -0.04 -14.56
N PRO A 140 -14.76 -0.64 -15.12
CA PRO A 140 -13.83 0.13 -15.93
C PRO A 140 -14.66 1.01 -16.86
N GLN A 141 -14.63 2.33 -16.68
CA GLN A 141 -15.15 3.21 -17.72
C GLN A 141 -14.37 2.77 -18.94
N GLU A 142 -15.07 2.22 -19.94
CA GLU A 142 -14.44 1.81 -21.19
C GLU A 142 -13.67 3.04 -21.67
N ILE A 143 -12.35 2.97 -21.54
CA ILE A 143 -11.48 3.98 -22.11
C ILE A 143 -11.65 3.74 -23.60
N ASP A 144 -12.29 4.68 -24.29
CA ASP A 144 -12.33 4.67 -25.74
C ASP A 144 -10.90 4.82 -26.26
N VAL A 145 -10.28 3.67 -26.50
CA VAL A 145 -8.90 3.55 -26.95
C VAL A 145 -8.74 4.19 -28.33
N ASP A 146 -9.82 4.22 -29.12
CA ASP A 146 -9.84 4.79 -30.47
C ASP A 146 -9.80 6.32 -30.40
N ALA A 147 -10.47 6.94 -29.42
CA ALA A 147 -10.35 8.37 -29.16
C ALA A 147 -8.91 8.77 -28.78
N LEU A 148 -8.23 8.01 -27.91
CA LEU A 148 -6.86 8.27 -27.49
C LEU A 148 -5.83 8.06 -28.63
N LEU A 149 -6.08 7.09 -29.51
CA LEU A 149 -5.25 6.83 -30.70
C LEU A 149 -5.43 7.89 -31.79
N SER A 150 -6.56 8.58 -31.82
CA SER A 150 -6.80 9.68 -32.76
C SER A 150 -6.01 10.95 -32.37
N GLU A 151 -5.94 11.27 -31.07
CA GLU A 151 -5.19 12.44 -30.56
C GLU A 151 -3.67 12.28 -30.68
N THR A 152 -3.15 11.05 -30.56
CA THR A 152 -1.71 10.77 -30.66
C THR A 152 -1.17 10.79 -32.09
N LYS A 153 -2.04 10.62 -33.10
CA LYS A 153 -1.66 10.78 -34.51
C LYS A 153 -1.40 12.24 -34.88
N ASP A 154 -2.12 13.19 -34.28
CA ASP A 154 -1.92 14.63 -34.50
C ASP A 154 -0.62 15.17 -33.88
N VAL A 155 -0.07 14.49 -32.86
CA VAL A 155 1.23 14.85 -32.26
C VAL A 155 2.39 14.25 -33.06
N CYS A 156 2.23 13.03 -33.59
CA CYS A 156 3.26 12.38 -34.42
C CYS A 156 3.40 13.00 -35.82
N GLY A 157 2.31 13.60 -36.36
CA GLY A 157 2.36 14.37 -37.60
C GLY A 157 3.23 15.63 -37.51
N LYS A 158 3.21 16.32 -36.36
CA LYS A 158 3.94 17.59 -36.17
C LYS A 158 5.45 17.45 -35.99
N LEU A 159 5.96 16.23 -35.78
CA LEU A 159 7.40 15.96 -35.72
C LEU A 159 8.01 15.63 -37.10
N LYS A 160 7.21 15.50 -38.16
CA LYS A 160 7.71 15.20 -39.52
C LYS A 160 7.84 16.40 -40.44
N ASP A 161 7.37 17.57 -40.01
CA ASP A 161 7.36 18.78 -40.84
C ASP A 161 8.45 19.81 -40.48
N GLU A 162 9.25 19.58 -39.42
CA GLU A 162 10.37 20.47 -39.04
C GLU A 162 11.76 19.97 -39.47
N GLU A 163 11.88 18.77 -40.06
CA GLU A 163 13.19 18.20 -40.45
C GLU A 163 13.35 18.04 -41.98
N LYS A 164 12.73 18.95 -42.73
CA LYS A 164 13.00 19.16 -44.17
C LYS A 164 12.95 20.64 -44.49
N ASP A 165 13.93 21.40 -44.01
CA ASP A 165 14.40 22.61 -44.67
C ASP A 165 15.71 23.09 -44.01
N SER A 166 16.82 22.42 -44.36
CA SER A 166 18.09 23.11 -44.65
C SER A 166 19.15 22.11 -45.10
N ASN A 167 19.42 22.16 -46.40
CA ASN A 167 20.64 21.74 -47.08
C ASN A 167 21.89 21.71 -46.19
N ASN A 168 22.69 20.64 -46.29
CA ASN A 168 24.04 20.83 -46.84
C ASN A 168 24.59 19.52 -47.44
N ASP A 169 24.33 19.36 -48.73
CA ASP A 169 25.16 18.57 -49.65
C ASP A 169 26.56 19.22 -49.76
N GLU A 170 27.43 19.04 -48.77
CA GLU A 170 28.86 19.40 -48.94
C GLU A 170 29.82 18.70 -47.95
N LEU A 171 29.49 17.49 -47.48
CA LEU A 171 30.38 16.73 -46.58
C LEU A 171 30.43 15.21 -46.79
N LYS A 172 29.98 14.73 -47.95
CA LYS A 172 30.03 13.30 -48.30
C LYS A 172 31.18 12.91 -49.23
N ASP A 173 31.91 13.88 -49.79
CA ASP A 173 33.03 13.62 -50.72
C ASP A 173 34.42 13.67 -50.08
N LYS A 174 34.55 13.83 -48.75
CA LYS A 174 35.86 13.86 -48.07
C LYS A 174 36.15 12.67 -47.15
N LEU A 175 35.34 11.61 -47.20
CA LEU A 175 35.52 10.44 -46.34
C LEU A 175 35.76 9.13 -47.10
N CYS A 176 36.19 9.20 -48.36
CA CYS A 176 36.53 8.03 -49.17
C CYS A 176 38.02 7.93 -49.58
N ASP A 177 38.87 8.90 -49.21
CA ASP A 177 40.29 8.91 -49.61
C ASP A 177 41.28 8.45 -48.52
N GLU A 178 40.84 8.10 -47.29
CA GLU A 178 41.75 7.61 -46.23
C GLU A 178 41.61 6.11 -45.90
N LEU A 179 41.06 5.31 -46.82
CA LEU A 179 41.01 3.84 -46.67
C LEU A 179 41.63 3.07 -47.84
N ASN A 180 42.54 3.70 -48.58
CA ASN A 180 43.40 3.03 -49.56
C ASN A 180 44.84 3.58 -49.54
N ASP A 181 45.49 3.58 -48.37
CA ASP A 181 46.95 3.51 -48.24
C ASP A 181 47.36 2.80 -46.93
#